data_AF-A0A3D1E309-F1
#
_entry.id   AF-A0A3D1E309-F1
#
_cell.length_a   1.000
_cell.length_b   1.000
_cell.length_c   1.000
_cell.angle_alpha   90.00
_cell.angle_beta   90.00
_cell.angle_gamma   90.00
#
_symmetry.space_group_name_H-M   'P 1'
#
loop_
_entity.id
_entity.type
_entity.pdbx_description
1 polymer ?
#
loop_
_entity_poly.entity_id
_entity_poly.type
_entity_poly.pdbx_seq_one_letter_code
_entity_poly.pdbx_strand_id
1 'polypeptide(L)' 'FCPDFKNAADIFDMRGIDRKEGCMVIVRPDQYVAHVLPLDETAELSAFFRGFLVDRRSAG' A
#
# COMPACT_ATOMS: atom_id res chain seq x y z
N PHE A 1 6.37 -12.66 0.84
CA PHE A 1 5.88 -12.68 -0.55
C PHE A 1 7.02 -13.18 -1.43
N CYS A 2 6.89 -14.34 -2.06
CA CYS A 2 7.85 -14.86 -3.06
C CYS A 2 7.13 -14.89 -4.42
N PRO A 3 7.27 -13.88 -5.28
CA PRO A 3 6.69 -13.95 -6.61
C PRO A 3 7.45 -14.97 -7.47
N ASP A 4 6.72 -15.78 -8.23
CA ASP A 4 7.31 -16.67 -9.25
C ASP A 4 7.71 -15.85 -10.48
N PHE A 5 8.96 -15.42 -10.53
CA PHE A 5 9.48 -14.63 -11.64
C PHE A 5 9.65 -15.40 -12.96
N LYS A 6 9.44 -16.73 -12.98
CA LYS A 6 9.69 -17.55 -14.18
C LYS A 6 8.41 -17.87 -14.94
N ASN A 7 7.28 -18.06 -14.25
CA ASN A 7 6.02 -18.45 -14.89
C ASN A 7 4.81 -17.59 -14.47
N ALA A 8 4.96 -16.64 -13.54
CA ALA A 8 3.84 -15.77 -13.20
C ALA A 8 3.64 -14.67 -14.24
N ALA A 9 2.38 -14.38 -14.53
CA ALA A 9 2.01 -13.20 -15.30
C ALA A 9 2.48 -11.92 -14.58
N ASP A 10 2.95 -10.94 -15.36
CA ASP A 10 3.54 -9.73 -14.83
C ASP A 10 2.51 -8.93 -14.03
N ILE A 11 2.75 -8.81 -12.73
CA ILE A 11 1.82 -8.16 -11.80
C ILE A 11 1.58 -6.68 -12.13
N PHE A 12 2.55 -5.99 -12.74
CA PHE A 12 2.37 -4.60 -13.16
C PHE A 12 1.33 -4.52 -14.27
N ASP A 13 1.45 -5.36 -15.29
CA ASP A 13 0.51 -5.39 -16.41
C ASP A 13 -0.87 -5.89 -15.94
N MET A 14 -0.89 -6.93 -15.09
CA MET A 14 -2.12 -7.52 -14.54
C MET A 14 -2.90 -6.58 -13.62
N ARG A 15 -2.27 -5.56 -13.05
CA ARG A 15 -2.89 -4.61 -12.11
C ARG A 15 -2.87 -3.16 -12.61
N GLY A 16 -2.36 -2.93 -13.82
CA GLY A 16 -2.26 -1.59 -14.41
C GLY A 16 -1.37 -0.65 -13.61
N ILE A 17 -0.28 -1.17 -13.04
CA ILE A 17 0.65 -0.37 -12.23
C ILE A 17 1.64 0.32 -13.17
N ASP A 18 1.74 1.65 -13.06
CA ASP A 18 2.77 2.41 -13.76
C ASP A 18 4.16 1.95 -13.27
N ARG A 19 5.03 1.55 -14.21
CA ARG A 19 6.36 1.02 -13.87
C ARG A 19 7.37 2.09 -13.50
N LYS A 20 7.16 3.34 -13.92
CA LYS A 20 8.04 4.47 -13.65
C LYS A 20 7.67 5.10 -12.31
N GLU A 21 6.39 5.35 -12.10
CA GLU A 21 5.90 6.04 -10.91
C GLU A 21 5.60 5.06 -9.75
N GLY A 22 5.22 3.83 -10.06
CA GLY A 22 4.81 2.84 -9.06
C GLY A 22 3.54 3.26 -8.31
N CYS A 23 3.23 2.52 -7.23
CA CYS A 23 2.18 2.89 -6.30
C CYS A 23 2.36 2.18 -4.95
N MET A 24 1.80 2.76 -3.90
CA MET A 24 1.63 2.14 -2.58
C MET A 24 0.17 1.74 -2.40
N VAL A 25 -0.08 0.46 -2.08
CA VAL A 25 -1.43 -0.06 -1.83
C VAL A 25 -1.58 -0.34 -0.35
N ILE A 26 -2.55 0.32 0.30
CA ILE A 26 -2.89 0.07 1.70
C ILE A 26 -3.97 -1.00 1.75
N VAL A 27 -3.65 -2.13 2.41
CA VAL A 27 -4.57 -3.25 2.59
C VAL A 27 -4.89 -3.41 4.07
N ARG A 28 -6.18 -3.54 4.38
CA ARG A 28 -6.69 -3.75 5.74
C ARG A 28 -6.40 -5.17 6.24
N PRO A 29 -6.52 -5.41 7.57
CA PRO A 29 -6.39 -6.75 8.15
C PRO A 29 -7.36 -7.79 7.56
N ASP A 30 -8.52 -7.36 7.05
CA ASP A 30 -9.51 -8.20 6.35
C ASP A 30 -9.25 -8.36 4.85
N GLN A 31 -8.05 -8.01 4.38
CA GLN A 31 -7.57 -8.15 3.00
C GLN A 31 -8.26 -7.25 1.97
N TYR A 32 -9.08 -6.28 2.38
CA TYR A 32 -9.64 -5.27 1.49
C TYR A 32 -8.66 -4.11 1.25
N VAL A 33 -8.61 -3.63 0.00
CA VAL A 33 -7.88 -2.41 -0.35
C VAL A 33 -8.60 -1.22 0.28
N ALA A 34 -7.88 -0.45 1.09
CA ALA A 34 -8.40 0.78 1.69
C ALA A 34 -8.02 2.02 0.89
N HIS A 35 -6.82 2.04 0.31
CA HIS A 35 -6.32 3.19 -0.45
C HIS A 35 -5.17 2.80 -1.39
N VAL A 36 -4.93 3.61 -2.41
CA VAL A 36 -3.79 3.53 -3.33
C VAL A 36 -3.22 4.93 -3.45
N LEU A 37 -1.92 5.08 -3.22
CA LEU A 37 -1.20 6.35 -3.17
C LEU A 37 0.03 6.32 -4.09
N PRO A 38 0.52 7.48 -4.56
CA PRO A 38 1.88 7.60 -5.07
C PRO A 38 2.92 7.22 -4.02
N LEU A 39 4.12 6.84 -4.45
CA LEU A 39 5.19 6.39 -3.55
C LEU A 39 5.79 7.53 -2.70
N ASP A 40 5.67 8.78 -3.16
CA ASP A 40 6.21 9.98 -2.51
C ASP A 40 5.20 10.71 -1.59
N GLU A 41 3.92 10.32 -1.62
CA GLU A 41 2.82 10.92 -0.83
C GLU A 41 2.78 10.43 0.63
N THR A 42 3.89 10.62 1.35
CA THR A 42 4.03 10.22 2.76
C THR A 42 3.18 11.07 3.72
N ALA A 43 2.85 12.30 3.32
CA ALA A 43 1.98 13.19 4.09
C ALA A 43 0.55 12.63 4.15
N GLU A 44 0.01 12.23 3.00
CA GLU A 44 -1.33 11.64 2.88
C GLU A 44 -1.40 10.27 3.57
N LEU A 45 -0.37 9.43 3.41
CA LEU A 45 -0.25 8.17 4.15
C LEU A 45 -0.36 8.39 5.66
N SER A 46 0.33 9.41 6.16
CA SER A 46 0.33 9.73 7.59
C SER A 46 -1.02 10.27 8.04
N ALA A 47 -1.67 11.12 7.24
CA ALA A 47 -3.00 11.64 7.51
C ALA A 47 -4.05 10.52 7.59
N PHE A 48 -4.01 9.57 6.64
CA PHE A 48 -4.88 8.40 6.60
C PHE A 48 -4.85 7.61 7.92
N PHE A 49 -3.66 7.21 8.39
CA PHE A 49 -3.53 6.41 9.60
C PHE A 49 -3.80 7.19 10.90
N ARG A 50 -3.51 8.50 10.94
CA ARG A 50 -3.85 9.35 12.09
C ARG A 50 -5.35 9.41 12.37
N GLY A 51 -6.19 9.15 11.38
CA GLY A 51 -7.65 9.15 11.55
C GLY A 51 -8.18 8.03 12.43
N PHE A 52 -7.43 6.94 12.64
CA PHE A 52 -7.96 5.77 13.36
C PHE A 52 -6.94 4.92 14.15
N LEU A 53 -5.63 5.05 13.92
CA LEU A 53 -4.63 4.36 14.73
C LEU A 53 -4.34 5.14 16.02
N VAL A 54 -4.18 4.41 17.12
CA VAL A 54 -3.77 4.97 18.42
C VAL A 54 -2.25 4.89 18.55
N ASP A 55 -1.60 5.99 18.94
CA ASP A 55 -0.17 5.94 19.25
C ASP A 55 0.05 5.11 20.51
N ARG A 56 0.80 4.00 20.34
CA ARG A 56 1.19 3.09 21.42
C ARG A 56 1.92 3.80 22.55
N ARG A 57 2.58 4.93 22.29
CA ARG A 57 3.33 5.71 23.29
C ARG A 57 2.46 6.74 24.03
N SER A 58 1.28 7.06 23.52
CA SER A 58 0.37 8.06 24.12
C SER A 58 -0.70 7.43 25.02
N ALA A 59 -0.91 6.12 24.93
CA ALA A 59 -1.73 5.37 25.86
C ALA A 59 -0.89 5.05 27.12
N GLY A 60 -0.84 6.00 28.05
CA GLY A 60 -0.35 5.80 29.42
C GLY A 60 -1.38 5.10 30.30
#